data_AF-A0A2P7TAF6-F1
#
_entry.id   AF-A0A2P7TAF6-F1
#
_cell.length_a   1.000
_cell.length_b   1.000
_cell.length_c   1.000
_cell.angle_alpha   90.00
_cell.angle_beta   90.00
_cell.angle_gamma   90.00
#
_symmetry.space_group_name_H-M   'P 1'
#
loop_
_entity.id
_entity.type
_entity.pdbx_description
1 polymer ?
#
loop_
_entity_poly.entity_id
_entity_poly.type
_entity_poly.pdbx_seq_one_letter_code
_entity_poly.pdbx_strand_id
1 'polypeptide(L)'
;MPQPNLKLIAMKETPKNTPRQAFSVSNMVFVKGGTFNMGDIFDDNHTDNEKPVHAVRVAAFYMAACCVTFEDYILYCFATGKDYPDDAGWGRGKLPVINVSWKTDLKGQW
;
A
#
# COMPACT_ATOMS: atom_id res chain seq x y z
N MET A 1 -16.77 -36.08 29.54
CA MET A 1 -17.24 -35.44 28.29
C MET A 1 -16.08 -34.76 27.60
N PRO A 2 -15.42 -35.39 26.60
CA PRO A 2 -14.53 -34.71 25.68
C PRO A 2 -15.27 -34.32 24.39
N GLN A 3 -15.05 -33.09 23.93
CA GLN A 3 -15.60 -32.55 22.68
C GLN A 3 -15.06 -33.34 21.47
N PRO A 4 -15.88 -33.58 20.43
CA PRO A 4 -15.47 -34.33 19.25
C PRO A 4 -14.48 -33.55 18.37
N ASN A 5 -13.55 -34.30 17.77
CA ASN A 5 -12.63 -33.81 16.75
C ASN A 5 -13.43 -33.39 15.50
N LEU A 6 -13.01 -32.29 14.86
CA LEU A 6 -13.52 -31.90 13.55
C LEU A 6 -12.38 -32.02 12.54
N LYS A 7 -12.11 -33.24 12.08
CA LYS A 7 -11.59 -33.41 10.71
C LYS A 7 -12.78 -33.62 9.79
N LEU A 8 -12.72 -32.91 8.65
CA LEU A 8 -13.52 -33.09 7.44
C LEU A 8 -14.82 -32.28 7.32
N ILE A 9 -14.68 -31.03 6.88
CA ILE A 9 -15.42 -30.62 5.69
C ILE A 9 -14.38 -30.17 4.68
N ALA A 10 -14.02 -31.09 3.78
CA ALA A 10 -13.44 -30.74 2.51
C ALA A 10 -14.49 -29.94 1.73
N MET A 11 -14.46 -28.62 1.83
CA MET A 11 -15.12 -27.75 0.85
C MET A 11 -14.28 -27.83 -0.43
N LYS A 12 -14.49 -28.89 -1.19
CA LYS A 12 -14.25 -28.95 -2.63
C LYS A 12 -15.28 -28.05 -3.32
N GLU A 13 -15.19 -26.76 -3.07
CA GLU A 13 -15.65 -25.73 -3.98
C GLU A 13 -14.65 -24.58 -3.85
N THR A 14 -13.81 -24.43 -4.87
CA THR A 14 -13.06 -23.19 -5.10
C THR A 14 -14.05 -22.03 -5.03
N PRO A 15 -13.85 -20.99 -4.19
CA PRO A 15 -14.68 -19.81 -4.27
C PRO A 15 -14.56 -19.27 -5.70
N LYS A 16 -15.66 -19.30 -6.46
CA LYS A 16 -15.82 -18.70 -7.80
C LYS A 16 -15.84 -17.18 -7.73
N ASN A 17 -15.08 -16.59 -6.82
CA ASN A 17 -14.89 -15.16 -6.71
C ASN A 17 -13.39 -14.92 -6.84
N THR A 18 -12.92 -15.01 -8.08
CA THR A 18 -11.68 -14.37 -8.49
C THR A 18 -11.70 -12.97 -7.90
N PRO A 19 -10.72 -12.57 -7.06
CA PRO A 19 -10.69 -11.21 -6.57
C PRO A 19 -10.75 -10.27 -7.76
N ARG A 20 -11.77 -9.41 -7.73
CA ARG A 20 -12.14 -8.54 -8.83
C ARG A 20 -10.99 -7.55 -9.02
N GLN A 21 -10.22 -7.82 -10.07
CA GLN A 21 -9.13 -7.03 -10.62
C GLN A 21 -7.90 -6.95 -9.71
N ALA A 22 -6.91 -7.79 -10.03
CA ALA A 22 -5.52 -7.53 -9.66
C ALA A 22 -5.15 -6.08 -10.04
N PHE A 23 -4.39 -5.40 -9.17
CA PHE A 23 -3.80 -4.08 -9.40
C PHE A 23 -3.52 -3.84 -10.89
N SER A 24 -4.39 -3.08 -11.56
CA SER A 24 -4.18 -2.80 -12.97
C SER A 24 -3.07 -1.77 -13.06
N VAL A 25 -2.01 -2.11 -13.80
CA VAL A 25 -0.94 -1.17 -14.19
C VAL A 25 -1.49 0.09 -14.89
N SER A 26 -2.79 0.11 -15.23
CA SER A 26 -3.51 1.24 -15.84
C SER A 26 -3.48 2.54 -15.03
N ASN A 27 -3.25 2.51 -13.72
CA ASN A 27 -3.27 3.73 -12.89
C ASN A 27 -1.87 4.28 -12.56
N MET A 28 -0.85 3.80 -13.28
CA MET A 28 0.51 4.34 -13.18
C MET A 28 0.67 5.54 -14.11
N VAL A 29 1.13 6.67 -13.57
CA VAL A 29 1.41 7.91 -14.31
C VAL A 29 2.89 7.98 -14.60
N PHE A 30 3.23 8.25 -15.86
CA PHE A 30 4.61 8.52 -16.26
C PHE A 30 5.04 9.90 -15.76
N VAL A 31 6.08 9.94 -14.94
CA VAL A 31 6.72 11.16 -14.48
C VAL A 31 8.00 11.34 -15.26
N LYS A 32 8.06 12.40 -16.07
CA LYS A 32 9.26 12.75 -16.82
C LYS A 32 10.38 13.12 -15.85
N GLY A 33 11.55 12.53 -16.05
CA GLY A 33 12.76 12.87 -15.31
C GLY A 33 13.20 14.32 -15.54
N GLY A 34 13.88 14.90 -14.56
CA GLY A 34 14.27 16.30 -14.60
C GLY A 34 14.89 16.77 -13.29
N THR A 35 15.09 18.08 -13.22
CA THR A 35 15.55 18.76 -12.01
C THR A 35 14.45 19.71 -11.54
N PHE A 36 14.16 19.71 -10.25
CA PHE A 36 13.21 20.61 -9.62
C PHE A 36 13.73 21.07 -8.26
N ASN A 37 13.13 22.14 -7.73
CA ASN A 37 13.45 22.65 -6.40
C ASN A 37 12.55 21.96 -5.37
N MET A 38 13.15 21.28 -4.39
CA MET A 38 12.46 20.60 -3.29
C MET A 38 12.62 21.40 -1.99
N GLY A 39 11.54 21.50 -1.22
CA GLY A 39 11.45 22.23 0.04
C GLY A 39 10.24 23.17 0.06
N ASP A 40 10.07 23.92 1.14
CA ASP A 40 9.05 24.97 1.24
C ASP A 40 9.44 26.19 0.38
N ILE A 41 8.83 26.30 -0.81
CA ILE A 41 9.01 27.42 -1.74
C ILE A 41 8.07 28.60 -1.47
N PHE A 42 7.03 28.39 -0.67
CA PHE A 42 6.06 29.43 -0.33
C PHE A 42 6.51 30.24 0.88
N ASP A 43 7.46 29.69 1.66
CA ASP A 43 8.03 30.30 2.87
C ASP A 43 6.92 30.69 3.86
N ASP A 44 5.83 29.93 3.85
CA ASP A 44 4.60 30.24 4.59
C ASP A 44 4.61 29.67 6.01
N ASN A 45 5.58 28.80 6.31
CA ASN A 45 5.80 28.24 7.63
C ASN A 45 7.29 28.24 7.98
N HIS A 46 7.60 28.56 9.24
CA HIS A 46 8.96 28.62 9.77
C HIS A 46 9.43 27.28 10.36
N THR A 47 8.91 26.15 9.87
CA THR A 47 9.36 24.82 10.28
C THR A 47 10.68 24.48 9.58
N ASP A 48 11.73 24.23 10.37
CA ASP A 48 13.10 24.14 9.84
C ASP A 48 13.37 22.91 8.94
N ASN A 49 12.59 21.83 9.09
CA ASN A 49 12.89 20.55 8.44
C ASN A 49 12.48 20.48 6.96
N GLU A 50 11.77 21.49 6.45
CA GLU A 50 11.37 21.61 5.05
C GLU A 50 12.32 22.51 4.24
N LYS A 51 13.33 23.07 4.92
CA LYS A 51 14.31 24.02 4.40
C LYS A 51 15.73 23.43 4.45
N PRO A 52 16.67 23.97 3.64
CA PRO A 52 16.47 24.96 2.60
C PRO A 52 15.89 24.34 1.32
N VAL A 53 15.29 25.20 0.49
CA VAL A 53 14.97 24.83 -0.90
C VAL A 53 16.26 24.49 -1.64
N HIS A 54 16.31 23.30 -2.24
CA HIS A 54 17.48 22.81 -2.97
C HIS A 54 17.11 22.06 -4.24
N ALA A 55 18.02 22.03 -5.23
CA ALA A 55 17.79 21.37 -6.50
C ALA A 55 17.97 19.84 -6.38
N VAL A 56 16.95 19.09 -6.77
CA VAL A 56 16.95 17.63 -6.80
C VAL A 56 16.80 17.16 -8.25
N ARG A 57 17.62 16.19 -8.66
CA ARG A 57 17.54 15.55 -9.97
C ARG A 57 17.05 14.11 -9.82
N VAL A 58 16.00 13.75 -10.55
CA VAL A 58 15.46 12.39 -10.59
C VAL A 58 15.39 11.89 -12.03
N ALA A 59 15.61 10.58 -12.22
CA ALA A 59 15.37 9.91 -13.49
C ALA A 59 13.86 9.85 -13.79
N ALA A 60 13.49 9.48 -15.02
CA ALA A 60 12.08 9.23 -15.32
C ALA A 60 11.61 7.94 -14.65
N PHE A 61 10.37 7.93 -14.15
CA PHE A 61 9.76 6.76 -13.50
C PHE A 61 8.25 6.76 -13.67
N TYR A 62 7.60 5.69 -13.22
CA TYR A 62 6.15 5.61 -13.11
C TYR A 62 5.74 5.63 -11.64
N MET A 63 4.68 6.34 -11.31
CA MET A 63 4.12 6.40 -9.95
C MET A 63 2.60 6.18 -10.02
N ALA A 64 2.05 5.44 -9.06
CA ALA A 64 0.60 5.26 -8.98
C ALA A 64 -0.08 6.61 -8.74
N ALA A 65 -1.16 6.89 -9.47
CA ALA A 65 -1.96 8.11 -9.31
C ALA A 65 -2.69 8.16 -7.96
N CYS A 66 -2.97 7.00 -7.37
CA CYS A 66 -3.69 6.85 -6.12
C CYS A 66 -2.89 5.98 -5.14
N CYS A 67 -3.13 6.19 -3.85
CA CYS A 67 -2.59 5.33 -2.79
C CYS A 67 -3.07 3.87 -2.97
N VAL A 68 -2.27 2.93 -2.45
CA VAL A 68 -2.65 1.52 -2.33
C VAL A 68 -3.88 1.39 -1.45
N THR A 69 -4.88 0.62 -1.90
CA THR A 69 -6.13 0.45 -1.15
C THR A 69 -6.08 -0.74 -0.19
N PHE A 70 -7.02 -0.82 0.75
CA PHE A 70 -7.19 -2.01 1.60
C PHE A 70 -7.47 -3.27 0.77
N GLU A 71 -8.29 -3.19 -0.28
CA GLU A 71 -8.55 -4.32 -1.18
C GLU A 71 -7.25 -4.84 -1.79
N ASP A 72 -6.42 -3.94 -2.30
CA ASP A 72 -5.15 -4.33 -2.89
C ASP A 72 -4.18 -4.93 -1.87
N TYR A 73 -4.08 -4.33 -0.68
CA TYR A 73 -3.17 -4.77 0.35
C TYR A 73 -3.59 -6.13 0.94
N ILE A 74 -4.88 -6.42 1.03
CA ILE A 74 -5.39 -7.74 1.44
C ILE A 74 -4.95 -8.82 0.44
N LEU A 75 -4.89 -8.53 -0.86
CA LEU A 75 -4.36 -9.47 -1.85
C LEU A 75 -2.87 -9.76 -1.60
N TYR A 76 -2.09 -8.75 -1.24
CA TYR A 76 -0.70 -8.93 -0.83
C TYR A 76 -0.58 -9.78 0.44
N CYS A 77 -1.40 -9.52 1.46
CA CYS A 77 -1.41 -10.30 2.70
C CYS A 77 -1.76 -11.76 2.43
N PHE A 78 -2.79 -12.03 1.61
CA PHE A 78 -3.17 -13.38 1.22
C PHE A 78 -2.03 -14.11 0.49
N ALA A 79 -1.34 -13.43 -0.43
CA ALA A 79 -0.23 -14.01 -1.19
C ALA A 79 1.03 -14.26 -0.34
N THR A 80 1.22 -13.51 0.74
CA THR A 80 2.43 -13.58 1.58
C THR A 80 2.22 -14.24 2.94
N GLY A 81 0.97 -14.55 3.29
CA GLY A 81 0.59 -15.08 4.60
C GLY A 81 0.71 -14.07 5.74
N LYS A 82 0.66 -12.77 5.43
CA LYS A 82 0.67 -11.70 6.45
C LYS A 82 -0.74 -11.45 6.98
N ASP A 83 -0.80 -11.00 8.23
CA ASP A 83 -2.04 -10.51 8.83
C ASP A 83 -2.54 -9.23 8.16
N TYR A 84 -3.84 -8.99 8.27
CA TYR A 84 -4.45 -7.78 7.71
C TYR A 84 -4.26 -6.59 8.65
N PRO A 85 -3.95 -5.40 8.11
CA PRO A 85 -3.83 -4.19 8.93
C PRO A 85 -5.19 -3.79 9.52
N ASP A 86 -5.12 -3.19 10.71
CA ASP A 86 -6.29 -2.59 11.37
C ASP A 86 -6.73 -1.32 10.64
N ASP A 87 -8.04 -1.15 10.49
CA ASP A 87 -8.63 -0.01 9.78
C ASP A 87 -8.99 1.17 10.69
N ALA A 88 -8.63 1.11 11.99
CA ALA A 88 -8.96 2.10 13.02
C ALA A 88 -10.46 2.47 13.06
N GLY A 89 -11.35 1.59 12.59
CA GLY A 89 -12.78 1.85 12.48
C GLY A 89 -13.19 2.78 11.32
N TRP A 90 -12.28 3.16 10.44
CA TRP A 90 -12.57 4.00 9.26
C TRP A 90 -13.22 3.21 8.11
N GLY A 91 -13.14 1.89 8.17
CA GLY A 91 -13.61 0.98 7.13
C GLY A 91 -12.52 0.61 6.12
N ARG A 92 -12.85 -0.37 5.27
CA ARG A 92 -11.96 -0.96 4.26
C ARG A 92 -12.47 -0.72 2.84
N GLY A 93 -11.97 -1.48 1.88
CA GLY A 93 -12.38 -1.42 0.49
C GLY A 93 -11.38 -0.61 -0.34
N LYS A 94 -11.90 0.35 -1.10
CA LYS A 94 -11.13 1.27 -1.96
C LYS A 94 -10.49 2.46 -1.22
N LEU A 95 -10.60 2.50 0.10
CA LEU A 95 -9.90 3.50 0.91
C LEU A 95 -8.40 3.18 0.97
N PRO A 96 -7.53 4.20 1.13
CA PRO A 96 -6.10 4.00 1.32
C PRO A 96 -5.84 3.09 2.53
N VAL A 97 -4.96 2.12 2.36
CA VAL A 97 -4.51 1.29 3.49
C VAL A 97 -3.71 2.14 4.48
N ILE A 98 -3.99 1.97 5.76
CA ILE A 98 -3.30 2.63 6.87
C ILE A 98 -2.73 1.61 7.84
N ASN A 99 -1.95 2.06 8.82
CA ASN A 99 -1.33 1.21 9.84
C ASN A 99 -0.41 0.12 9.27
N VAL A 100 0.26 0.44 8.16
CA VAL A 100 1.30 -0.39 7.53
C VAL A 100 2.68 0.14 7.94
N SER A 101 3.57 -0.77 8.32
CA SER A 101 4.88 -0.47 8.86
C SER A 101 5.98 -0.61 7.81
N TRP A 102 6.80 0.43 7.68
CA TRP A 102 7.97 0.42 6.79
C TRP A 102 8.90 -0.79 7.03
N LYS A 103 9.10 -1.18 8.31
CA LYS A 103 10.10 -2.18 8.70
C LYS A 103 9.59 -3.61 8.52
N THR A 104 8.33 -3.86 8.86
CA THR A 104 7.77 -5.22 8.92
C THR A 104 6.99 -5.56 7.67
N ASP A 105 6.39 -4.57 7.01
CA ASP A 105 5.48 -4.80 5.90
C ASP A 105 6.14 -4.71 4.54
N LEU A 106 7.02 -3.74 4.37
CA LEU A 106 7.89 -3.62 3.22
C LEU A 106 9.20 -4.34 3.57
N LYS A 107 9.61 -5.33 2.77
CA LYS A 107 10.90 -6.02 2.96
C LYS A 107 12.06 -5.08 2.61
N GLY A 108 12.24 -4.03 3.39
CA GLY A 108 13.42 -3.20 3.39
C GLY A 108 14.46 -3.85 4.28
N GLN A 109 15.36 -4.65 3.70
CA GLN A 109 16.66 -4.87 4.33
C GLN A 109 17.39 -3.53 4.27
N TRP A 110 17.53 -2.88 5.42
CA TRP A 110 18.41 -1.74 5.63
C TRP A 110 19.61 -2.22 6.43
#